data_AF-A0A3L6RCY5-F1
#
_entry.id   AF-A0A3L6RCY5-F1
#
_cell.length_a   1.000
_cell.length_b   1.000
_cell.length_c   1.000
_cell.angle_alpha   90.00
_cell.angle_beta   90.00
_cell.angle_gamma   90.00
#
_symmetry.space_group_name_H-M   'P 1'
#
loop_
_entity.id
_entity.type
_entity.pdbx_description
1 polymer ?
#
loop_
_entity_poly.entity_id
_entity_poly.type
_entity_poly.pdbx_seq_one_letter_code
_entity_poly.pdbx_strand_id
1 'polypeptide(L)'
;MDGMVTILTRFFPYLADSEAERYLLLADADLLVATRTVVMDRRMKRFGSSERATEEALRMALRCAALAARHPDPDRLVGAWLTVSSHLDEAVRLVAKVRRRSPSSSLRNLARLLDGPTPPAADDRRGDLLRAWHQQATTRRRRALPRSVPYQNTGMKRIVARSPIGAVTKYKLKHII
;
A
#
# COMPACT_ATOMS: atom_id res chain seq x y z
N MET A 1 7.89 -5.74 -8.09
CA MET A 1 7.24 -4.56 -7.44
C MET A 1 5.83 -4.89 -6.98
N ASP A 2 5.22 -5.93 -7.55
CA ASP A 2 3.82 -6.34 -7.42
C ASP A 2 3.32 -6.43 -5.97
N GLY A 3 4.15 -6.92 -5.03
CA GLY A 3 3.81 -6.93 -3.61
C GLY A 3 3.58 -5.53 -3.03
N MET A 4 4.46 -4.57 -3.33
CA MET A 4 4.32 -3.18 -2.84
C MET A 4 3.16 -2.44 -3.52
N VAL A 5 2.96 -2.68 -4.82
CA VAL A 5 1.80 -2.17 -5.57
C VAL A 5 0.51 -2.67 -4.91
N THR A 6 0.44 -3.97 -4.61
CA THR A 6 -0.69 -4.60 -3.93
C THR A 6 -0.94 -4.00 -2.54
N ILE A 7 0.11 -3.68 -1.77
CA ILE A 7 -0.08 -3.01 -0.48
C ILE A 7 -0.73 -1.64 -0.69
N LEU A 8 -0.20 -0.82 -1.59
CA LEU A 8 -0.73 0.51 -1.85
C LEU A 8 -2.17 0.47 -2.36
N THR A 9 -2.49 -0.38 -3.34
CA THR A 9 -3.86 -0.48 -3.88
C THR A 9 -4.84 -1.08 -2.88
N ARG A 10 -4.37 -1.90 -1.91
CA ARG A 10 -5.22 -2.37 -0.82
C ARG A 10 -5.53 -1.29 0.21
N PHE A 11 -4.57 -0.43 0.53
CA PHE A 11 -4.80 0.74 1.40
C PHE A 11 -5.58 1.86 0.71
N PHE A 12 -5.41 1.99 -0.61
CA PHE A 12 -6.02 3.01 -1.44
C PHE A 12 -6.75 2.35 -2.61
N PRO A 13 -7.95 1.77 -2.40
CA PRO A 13 -8.66 1.01 -3.44
C PRO A 13 -9.05 1.81 -4.68
N TYR A 14 -8.94 3.14 -4.62
CA TYR A 14 -9.19 4.06 -5.73
C TYR A 14 -7.94 4.31 -6.59
N LEU A 15 -6.78 3.80 -6.18
CA LEU A 15 -5.52 3.95 -6.87
C LEU A 15 -5.39 2.86 -7.94
N ALA A 16 -5.15 3.24 -9.18
CA ALA A 16 -4.81 2.27 -10.21
C ALA A 16 -3.39 1.72 -10.00
N ASP A 17 -3.10 0.50 -10.49
CA ASP A 17 -1.77 -0.11 -10.36
C ASP A 17 -0.65 0.80 -10.90
N SER A 18 -0.88 1.43 -12.06
CA SER A 18 0.05 2.38 -12.68
C SER A 18 0.30 3.63 -11.82
N GLU A 19 -0.69 4.10 -11.08
CA GLU A 19 -0.52 5.21 -10.14
C GLU A 19 0.29 4.74 -8.91
N ALA A 20 0.04 3.54 -8.41
CA ALA A 20 0.80 2.94 -7.31
C ALA A 20 2.28 2.78 -7.67
N GLU A 21 2.57 2.24 -8.85
CA GLU A 21 3.93 2.13 -9.37
C GLU A 21 4.62 3.48 -9.45
N ARG A 22 3.93 4.50 -9.98
CA ARG A 22 4.48 5.86 -10.06
C ARG A 22 4.83 6.41 -8.69
N TYR A 23 3.97 6.23 -7.68
CA TYR A 23 4.24 6.67 -6.32
C TYR A 23 5.42 5.92 -5.69
N LEU A 24 5.56 4.62 -5.97
CA LEU A 24 6.70 3.82 -5.51
C LEU A 24 8.00 4.26 -6.19
N LEU A 25 8.01 4.48 -7.50
CA LEU A 25 9.18 4.98 -8.23
C LEU A 25 9.63 6.34 -7.71
N LEU A 26 8.67 7.25 -7.47
CA LEU A 26 8.94 8.57 -6.91
C LEU A 26 9.52 8.50 -5.48
N ALA A 27 9.17 7.46 -4.75
CA ALA A 27 9.62 7.19 -3.40
C ALA A 27 10.87 6.30 -3.32
N ASP A 28 11.53 5.99 -4.45
CA ASP A 28 12.65 5.04 -4.50
C ASP A 28 12.31 3.68 -3.86
N ALA A 29 11.11 3.18 -4.14
CA ALA A 29 10.50 1.99 -3.55
C ALA A 29 10.33 2.01 -2.00
N ASP A 30 10.44 3.17 -1.37
CA ASP A 30 10.09 3.34 0.05
C ASP A 30 8.56 3.41 0.21
N LEU A 31 7.98 2.30 0.67
CA LEU A 31 6.54 2.13 0.85
C LEU A 31 5.93 3.15 1.83
N LEU A 32 6.68 3.56 2.86
CA LEU A 32 6.24 4.57 3.83
C LEU A 32 6.17 5.95 3.19
N VAL A 33 7.21 6.32 2.44
CA VAL A 33 7.25 7.59 1.70
C VAL A 33 6.17 7.60 0.62
N ALA A 34 5.95 6.51 -0.11
CA ALA A 34 4.90 6.39 -1.11
C ALA A 34 3.50 6.55 -0.48
N THR A 35 3.21 5.80 0.59
CA THR A 35 1.94 5.87 1.33
C THR A 35 1.66 7.31 1.80
N ARG A 36 2.65 7.94 2.41
CA ARG A 36 2.54 9.32 2.88
C ARG A 36 2.29 10.31 1.74
N THR A 37 2.94 10.12 0.61
CA THR A 37 2.76 10.96 -0.58
C THR A 37 1.32 10.84 -1.09
N VAL A 38 0.75 9.64 -1.16
CA VAL A 38 -0.66 9.43 -1.54
C VAL A 38 -1.62 10.14 -0.57
N VAL A 39 -1.43 9.97 0.74
CA VAL A 39 -2.28 10.60 1.78
C VAL A 39 -2.26 12.13 1.64
N MET A 40 -1.10 12.72 1.39
CA MET A 40 -0.94 14.17 1.20
C MET A 40 -1.55 14.65 -0.12
N ASP A 41 -1.24 14.00 -1.24
CA ASP A 41 -1.71 14.37 -2.58
C ASP A 41 -3.24 14.31 -2.68
N ARG A 42 -3.84 13.27 -2.09
CA ARG A 42 -5.29 13.04 -2.10
C ARG A 42 -6.01 13.75 -0.95
N ARG A 43 -5.28 14.54 -0.14
CA ARG A 43 -5.80 15.33 0.99
C ARG A 43 -6.65 14.52 1.97
N MET A 44 -6.24 13.28 2.24
CA MET A 44 -6.99 12.38 3.11
C MET A 44 -6.90 12.86 4.57
N LYS A 45 -8.04 13.28 5.13
CA LYS A 45 -8.13 13.78 6.52
C LYS A 45 -8.27 12.68 7.57
N ARG A 46 -8.71 11.48 7.19
CA ARG A 46 -9.07 10.38 8.11
C ARG A 46 -8.22 9.12 7.92
N PHE A 47 -7.10 9.20 7.20
CA PHE A 47 -6.24 8.03 7.03
C PHE A 47 -5.76 7.51 8.39
N GLY A 48 -6.10 6.26 8.68
CA GLY A 48 -5.85 5.59 9.95
C GLY A 48 -6.47 6.22 11.19
N SER A 49 -7.67 6.81 11.08
CA SER A 49 -8.41 7.32 12.25
C SER A 49 -8.84 6.23 13.23
N SER A 50 -8.79 4.96 12.83
CA SER A 50 -9.02 3.80 13.70
C SER A 50 -7.80 2.89 13.66
N GLU A 51 -7.13 2.75 14.82
CA GLU A 51 -5.93 1.92 14.98
C GLU A 51 -6.20 0.46 14.60
N ARG A 52 -7.25 -0.14 15.19
CA ARG A 52 -7.66 -1.53 14.91
C ARG A 52 -8.00 -1.76 13.43
N ALA A 53 -8.76 -0.87 12.79
CA ALA A 53 -9.10 -1.04 11.38
C ALA A 53 -7.87 -0.93 10.46
N THR A 54 -6.91 -0.10 10.83
CA THR A 54 -5.66 0.09 10.08
C THR A 54 -4.75 -1.13 10.22
N GLU A 55 -4.66 -1.71 11.42
CA GLU A 55 -3.93 -2.94 11.68
C GLU A 55 -4.46 -4.11 10.83
N GLU A 56 -5.77 -4.32 10.84
CA GLU A 56 -6.39 -5.39 10.05
C GLU A 56 -6.19 -5.16 8.55
N ALA A 57 -6.33 -3.92 8.09
CA ALA A 57 -6.05 -3.55 6.71
C ALA A 57 -4.59 -3.81 6.32
N LEU A 58 -3.63 -3.51 7.20
CA LEU A 58 -2.22 -3.80 6.95
C LEU A 58 -1.94 -5.30 6.89
N ARG A 59 -2.43 -6.08 7.86
CA ARG A 59 -2.28 -7.54 7.85
C ARG A 59 -2.80 -8.14 6.56
N MET A 60 -4.01 -7.73 6.16
CA MET A 60 -4.62 -8.18 4.91
C MET A 60 -3.78 -7.75 3.70
N ALA A 61 -3.32 -6.50 3.65
CA ALA A 61 -2.48 -5.98 2.57
C ALA A 61 -1.15 -6.72 2.46
N LEU A 62 -0.47 -7.02 3.57
CA LEU A 62 0.75 -7.81 3.61
C LEU A 62 0.51 -9.24 3.11
N ARG A 63 -0.61 -9.85 3.50
CA ARG A 63 -0.98 -11.19 3.02
C ARG A 63 -1.23 -11.20 1.50
N CYS A 64 -1.98 -10.22 1.00
CA CYS A 64 -2.19 -10.04 -0.45
C CYS A 64 -0.87 -9.80 -1.18
N ALA A 65 0.03 -9.00 -0.61
CA ALA A 65 1.35 -8.72 -1.18
C ALA A 65 2.23 -9.97 -1.24
N ALA A 66 2.19 -10.81 -0.19
CA ALA A 66 2.90 -12.08 -0.16
C ALA A 66 2.39 -13.03 -1.25
N LEU A 67 1.06 -13.08 -1.45
CA LEU A 67 0.44 -13.86 -2.52
C LEU A 67 0.83 -13.32 -3.92
N ALA A 68 0.77 -12.00 -4.12
CA ALA A 68 1.19 -11.37 -5.37
C ALA A 68 2.67 -11.62 -5.68
N ALA A 69 3.52 -11.63 -4.64
CA ALA A 69 4.94 -11.98 -4.73
C ALA A 69 5.20 -13.50 -4.86
N ARG A 70 4.14 -14.33 -4.87
CA ARG A 70 4.22 -15.80 -4.94
C ARG A 70 5.07 -16.41 -3.82
N HIS A 71 5.00 -15.83 -2.63
CA HIS A 71 5.73 -16.33 -1.47
C HIS A 71 5.21 -17.73 -1.09
N PRO A 72 6.09 -18.72 -0.84
CA PRO A 72 5.67 -20.11 -0.55
C PRO A 72 4.86 -20.23 0.74
N ASP A 73 5.05 -19.30 1.67
CA ASP A 73 4.30 -19.24 2.93
C ASP A 73 3.92 -17.78 3.25
N PRO A 74 2.76 -17.30 2.75
CA PRO A 74 2.31 -15.92 2.97
C PRO A 74 2.19 -15.54 4.44
N ASP A 75 1.70 -16.47 5.27
CA ASP A 75 1.42 -16.19 6.69
C ASP A 75 2.72 -16.07 7.50
N ARG A 76 3.74 -16.88 7.17
CA ARG A 76 5.09 -16.72 7.72
C ARG A 76 5.72 -15.40 7.34
N LEU A 77 5.52 -14.90 6.10
CA LEU A 77 6.02 -13.58 5.70
C LEU A 77 5.39 -12.47 6.54
N VAL A 78 4.05 -12.50 6.71
CA VAL A 78 3.33 -11.52 7.53
C VAL A 78 3.82 -11.59 8.98
N GLY A 79 3.96 -12.80 9.54
CA GLY A 79 4.47 -13.02 10.89
C GLY A 79 5.88 -12.45 11.08
N ALA A 80 6.81 -12.80 10.18
CA ALA A 80 8.18 -12.32 10.19
C ALA A 80 8.26 -10.80 10.05
N TRP A 81 7.48 -10.20 9.14
CA TRP A 81 7.43 -8.76 8.97
C TRP A 81 7.00 -8.05 10.25
N LEU A 82 5.93 -8.52 10.89
CA LEU A 82 5.44 -7.94 12.15
C LEU A 82 6.46 -8.10 13.28
N THR A 83 7.13 -9.25 13.37
CA THR A 83 8.15 -9.53 14.41
C THR A 83 9.41 -8.69 14.23
N VAL A 84 9.93 -8.58 13.00
CA VAL A 84 11.10 -7.72 12.69
C VAL A 84 10.78 -6.28 12.97
N SER A 85 9.58 -5.85 12.57
CA SER A 85 9.15 -4.49 12.79
C SER A 85 9.12 -4.21 14.29
N SER A 86 8.46 -5.03 15.12
CA SER A 86 8.36 -4.75 16.58
C SER A 86 9.72 -4.76 17.30
N HIS A 87 10.75 -5.31 16.67
CA HIS A 87 12.13 -5.34 17.15
C HIS A 87 13.08 -4.59 16.21
N LEU A 88 12.62 -3.52 15.56
CA LEU A 88 13.37 -2.86 14.48
C LEU A 88 14.78 -2.43 14.89
N ASP A 89 14.95 -1.87 16.10
CA ASP A 89 16.26 -1.48 16.62
C ASP A 89 17.21 -2.67 16.75
N GLU A 90 16.71 -3.80 17.25
CA GLU A 90 17.47 -5.03 17.39
C GLU A 90 17.78 -5.65 16.03
N ALA A 91 16.80 -5.69 15.11
CA ALA A 91 16.97 -6.17 13.75
C ALA A 91 18.02 -5.34 12.99
N VAL A 92 17.96 -4.00 13.07
CA VAL A 92 18.94 -3.09 12.44
C VAL A 92 20.34 -3.31 13.04
N ARG A 93 20.44 -3.47 14.36
CA ARG A 93 21.72 -3.79 15.03
C ARG A 93 22.29 -5.14 14.56
N LEU A 94 21.45 -6.16 14.42
CA LEU A 94 21.85 -7.49 13.94
C LEU A 94 22.30 -7.45 12.49
N VAL A 95 21.55 -6.79 11.60
CA VAL A 95 21.94 -6.59 10.19
C VAL A 95 23.25 -5.82 10.07
N ALA A 96 23.43 -4.76 10.86
CA ALA A 96 24.67 -3.99 10.90
C ALA A 96 25.87 -4.84 11.37
N LYS A 97 25.66 -5.79 12.28
CA LYS A 97 26.69 -6.75 12.73
C LYS A 97 27.04 -7.77 11.65
N VAL A 98 26.04 -8.35 10.98
CA VAL A 98 26.24 -9.26 9.82
C VAL A 98 27.15 -8.61 8.78
N ARG A 99 26.92 -7.32 8.49
CA ARG A 99 27.69 -6.57 7.48
C ARG A 99 29.13 -6.28 7.90
N ARG A 100 29.48 -6.34 9.20
CA ARG A 100 30.76 -5.87 9.72
C ARG A 100 31.71 -6.97 10.17
N ARG A 101 31.23 -8.05 10.81
CA ARG A 101 32.10 -9.12 11.34
C ARG A 101 31.33 -10.44 11.50
N SER A 102 31.83 -11.49 10.85
CA SER A 102 31.47 -12.91 11.01
C SER A 102 29.96 -13.25 10.87
N PRO A 103 29.53 -13.87 9.75
CA PRO A 103 28.12 -14.05 9.42
C PRO A 103 27.36 -15.01 10.34
N SER A 104 28.00 -16.05 10.87
CA SER A 104 27.28 -17.24 11.35
C SER A 104 26.44 -17.03 12.60
N SER A 105 26.95 -16.32 13.62
CA SER A 105 26.22 -16.07 14.87
C SER A 105 25.16 -14.97 14.70
N SER A 106 25.47 -13.92 13.95
CA SER A 106 24.53 -12.81 13.69
C SER A 106 23.38 -13.25 12.77
N LEU A 107 23.66 -14.06 11.74
CA LEU A 107 22.62 -14.67 10.91
C LEU A 107 21.76 -15.64 11.71
N ARG A 108 22.35 -16.42 12.63
CA ARG A 108 21.59 -17.31 13.51
C ARG A 108 20.67 -16.54 14.47
N ASN A 109 21.13 -15.42 15.00
CA ASN A 109 20.32 -14.55 15.86
C ASN A 109 19.20 -13.86 15.07
N LEU A 110 19.49 -13.42 13.84
CA LEU A 110 18.48 -12.86 12.94
C LEU A 110 17.45 -13.92 12.54
N ALA A 111 17.89 -15.14 12.19
CA ALA A 111 17.01 -16.26 11.90
C ALA A 111 16.11 -16.59 13.11
N ARG A 112 16.66 -16.62 14.34
CA ARG A 112 15.84 -16.78 15.56
C ARG A 112 14.85 -15.65 15.77
N LEU A 113 15.19 -14.42 15.41
CA LEU A 113 14.26 -13.29 15.46
C LEU A 113 13.10 -13.48 14.46
N LEU A 114 13.39 -14.03 13.28
CA LEU A 114 12.40 -14.32 12.23
C LEU A 114 11.55 -15.57 12.52
N ASP A 115 12.17 -16.60 13.07
CA ASP A 115 11.57 -17.91 13.41
C ASP A 115 11.00 -17.94 14.83
N GLY A 116 11.14 -16.85 15.58
CA GLY A 116 10.57 -16.71 16.91
C GLY A 116 9.07 -16.99 16.86
N PRO A 117 8.49 -17.62 17.91
CA PRO A 117 7.08 -17.97 17.93
C PRO A 117 6.28 -16.72 17.59
N THR A 118 5.45 -16.79 16.55
CA THR A 118 4.54 -15.71 16.17
C THR A 118 3.91 -15.19 17.44
N PRO A 119 4.21 -13.95 17.89
CA PRO A 119 3.66 -13.44 19.12
C PRO A 119 2.14 -13.68 19.10
N PRO A 120 1.53 -14.13 20.21
CA PRO A 120 0.08 -14.22 20.29
C PRO A 120 -0.52 -12.89 19.83
N ALA A 121 -1.73 -12.94 19.26
CA ALA A 121 -2.36 -11.80 18.58
C ALA A 121 -2.48 -10.51 19.42
N ALA A 122 -2.13 -10.55 20.71
CA ALA A 122 -2.27 -9.50 21.71
C ALA A 122 -0.92 -8.98 22.27
N ASP A 123 0.17 -8.97 21.50
CA ASP A 123 1.38 -8.26 21.93
C ASP A 123 1.21 -6.75 21.68
N ASP A 124 1.12 -5.96 22.75
CA ASP A 124 0.98 -4.49 22.72
C ASP A 124 2.06 -3.81 21.85
N ARG A 125 3.25 -4.42 21.76
CA ARG A 125 4.36 -3.91 20.92
C ARG A 125 4.06 -3.91 19.42
N ARG A 126 3.20 -4.82 18.95
CA ARG A 126 2.74 -4.83 17.55
C ARG A 126 1.84 -3.63 17.28
N GLY A 127 0.94 -3.34 18.20
CA GLY A 127 0.11 -2.13 18.16
C GLY A 127 0.96 -0.87 18.11
N ASP A 128 1.99 -0.78 18.96
CA ASP A 128 2.88 0.39 19.04
C ASP A 128 3.66 0.67 17.75
N LEU A 129 4.07 -0.37 17.02
CA LEU A 129 4.71 -0.17 15.73
C LEU A 129 3.73 0.27 14.65
N LEU A 130 2.56 -0.33 14.61
CA LEU A 130 1.53 0.06 13.65
C LEU A 130 1.07 1.49 13.91
N ARG A 131 1.04 1.88 15.18
CA ARG A 131 0.89 3.26 15.65
C ARG A 131 2.05 4.15 15.20
N ALA A 132 3.30 3.70 15.28
CA ALA A 132 4.45 4.46 14.77
C ALA A 132 4.40 4.63 13.25
N TRP A 133 4.05 3.58 12.50
CA TRP A 133 3.85 3.59 11.05
C TRP A 133 2.72 4.53 10.67
N HIS A 134 1.60 4.49 11.40
CA HIS A 134 0.48 5.43 11.25
C HIS A 134 0.91 6.88 11.50
N GLN A 135 1.58 7.15 12.61
CA GLN A 135 2.08 8.47 12.96
C GLN A 135 3.08 8.96 11.90
N GLN A 136 3.95 8.11 11.36
CA GLN A 136 4.91 8.50 10.32
C GLN A 136 4.24 8.74 8.96
N ALA A 137 3.27 7.91 8.57
CA ALA A 137 2.51 8.09 7.33
C ALA A 137 1.62 9.34 7.37
N THR A 138 1.13 9.74 8.55
CA THR A 138 0.25 10.91 8.72
C THR A 138 0.98 12.19 9.14
N THR A 139 2.17 12.10 9.74
CA THR A 139 2.89 13.30 10.20
C THR A 139 3.33 14.16 9.03
N ARG A 140 3.11 15.47 9.14
CA ARG A 140 3.55 16.49 8.19
C ARG A 140 5.03 16.88 8.35
N ARG A 141 5.95 15.94 8.65
CA ARG A 141 7.38 16.30 8.72
C ARG A 141 7.91 16.72 7.34
N ARG A 142 8.59 17.86 7.30
CA ARG A 142 9.13 18.52 6.09
C ARG A 142 10.30 17.76 5.46
N ARG A 143 10.13 16.50 5.06
CA ARG A 143 10.99 15.93 4.01
C ARG A 143 10.47 16.52 2.70
N ALA A 144 11.33 17.20 1.96
CA ALA A 144 10.97 17.78 0.66
C ALA A 144 10.35 16.68 -0.19
N LEU A 145 9.03 16.76 -0.42
CA LEU A 145 8.38 15.88 -1.37
C LEU A 145 9.00 16.18 -2.74
N PRO A 146 9.35 15.16 -3.53
CA PRO A 146 9.66 15.39 -4.93
C PRO A 146 8.46 16.11 -5.56
N ARG A 147 8.75 17.18 -6.31
CA ARG A 147 7.75 18.13 -6.84
C ARG A 147 6.57 17.36 -7.43
N SER A 148 5.39 17.55 -6.86
CA SER A 148 4.16 17.04 -7.45
C SER A 148 3.95 17.76 -8.79
N VAL A 149 4.02 16.99 -9.87
CA VAL A 149 3.46 17.45 -11.14
C VAL A 149 1.95 17.30 -10.99
N PRO A 150 1.15 18.36 -11.09
CA PRO A 150 -0.29 18.27 -10.88
C PRO A 150 -0.89 17.28 -11.87
N TYR A 151 -1.60 16.29 -11.35
CA TYR A 151 -2.41 15.35 -12.12
C TYR A 151 -3.50 16.16 -12.85
N GLN A 152 -3.31 16.40 -14.15
CA GLN A 152 -4.38 16.85 -15.02
C GLN A 152 -5.28 15.65 -15.26
N ASN A 153 -6.51 15.69 -14.75
CA ASN A 153 -7.52 14.76 -15.25
C ASN A 153 -7.68 15.06 -16.73
N THR A 154 -7.37 14.10 -17.59
CA THR A 154 -7.99 14.03 -18.91
C THR A 154 -9.38 13.46 -18.66
N GLY A 155 -10.28 14.33 -18.22
CA GLY A 155 -11.70 14.04 -18.20
C GLY A 155 -12.07 13.62 -19.62
N MET A 156 -12.40 12.33 -19.79
CA MET A 156 -13.11 11.87 -20.96
C MET A 156 -14.40 12.67 -21.03
N LYS A 157 -14.37 13.77 -21.79
CA LYS A 157 -15.57 14.49 -22.19
C LYS A 157 -16.38 13.49 -23.01
N ARG A 158 -17.40 12.93 -22.38
CA ARG A 158 -18.45 12.20 -23.09
C ARG A 158 -19.09 13.22 -24.02
N ILE A 159 -18.67 13.21 -25.29
CA ILE A 159 -19.35 13.96 -26.34
C ILE A 159 -20.70 13.27 -26.49
N VAL A 160 -21.72 13.82 -25.83
CA VAL A 160 -23.10 13.53 -26.20
C VAL A 160 -23.28 14.18 -27.56
N ALA A 161 -23.13 13.39 -28.61
CA ALA A 161 -23.53 13.76 -29.95
C ALA A 161 -25.06 13.94 -29.94
N ARG A 162 -25.52 15.19 -29.78
CA ARG A 162 -26.85 15.59 -30.23
C ARG A 162 -26.84 15.50 -31.75
N SER A 163 -27.41 14.43 -32.31
CA SER A 163 -27.87 14.48 -33.71
C SER A 163 -29.28 15.09 -33.74
N PRO A 164 -29.54 16.06 -34.64
CA PRO A 164 -30.85 16.62 -34.85
C PRO A 164 -31.60 15.75 -35.86
N ILE A 165 -32.78 15.26 -35.51
CA ILE A 165 -33.73 14.75 -36.51
C ILE A 165 -35.03 15.52 -36.29
N GLY A 166 -35.21 16.53 -37.13
CA GLY A 166 -36.47 17.21 -37.30
C GLY A 166 -37.43 16.42 -38.17
N ALA A 167 -38.65 16.95 -38.20
CA ALA A 167 -39.71 16.73 -39.17
C ALA A 167 -40.50 15.41 -39.08
N VAL A 168 -41.61 15.54 -38.36
CA VAL A 168 -42.93 14.94 -38.61
C VAL A 168 -43.18 14.64 -40.09
N THR A 169 -43.60 13.41 -40.41
CA THR A 169 -44.62 13.18 -41.45
C THR A 169 -45.36 11.88 -41.20
N LYS A 170 -46.69 11.98 -41.37
CA LYS A 170 -47.69 10.91 -41.33
C LYS A 170 -47.42 9.87 -42.43
N TYR A 171 -47.86 8.62 -42.22
CA TYR A 171 -48.84 7.90 -43.06
C TYR A 171 -48.65 6.36 -42.99
N LYS A 172 -49.77 5.71 -42.61
CA LYS A 172 -50.30 4.42 -43.09
C LYS A 172 -49.60 3.10 -42.70
N LEU A 173 -50.27 2.41 -41.77
CA LEU A 173 -50.37 0.94 -41.75
C LEU A 173 -50.66 0.40 -43.17
N LYS A 174 -49.83 -0.54 -43.63
CA LYS A 174 -50.27 -1.66 -44.46
C LYS A 174 -49.54 -2.93 -44.04
N HIS A 175 -50.36 -3.96 -43.97
CA HIS A 175 -50.17 -5.34 -43.55
C HIS A 175 -49.26 -6.18 -44.48
N ILE A 176 -48.74 -7.27 -43.91
CA ILE A 176 -48.46 -8.61 -44.51
C ILE A 176 -47.23 -8.73 -45.41
N ILE A 177 -46.28 -9.60 -45.02
CA ILE A 177 -46.25 -11.02 -45.47
C ILE A 177 -45.94 -11.89 -44.26
#